data_AF-A0A9W4E867-F1
#
_entry.id   AF-A0A9W4E867-F1
#
_cell.length_a   1.000
_cell.length_b   1.000
_cell.length_c   1.000
_cell.angle_alpha   90.00
_cell.angle_beta   90.00
_cell.angle_gamma   90.00
#
_symmetry.space_group_name_H-M   'P 1'
#
loop_
_entity.id
_entity.type
_entity.pdbx_description
1 polymer ?
#
loop_
_entity_poly.entity_id
_entity_poly.type
_entity_poly.pdbx_seq_one_letter_code
_entity_poly.pdbx_strand_id
1 'polypeptide(L)'
;MQHGYGMALTDFEVNPTHIADAIRSNPGYHGEPVRLISCYSGADARPPELPLAQTLANELGVPVTVPTSKVGTSAQLGLNQTPTIGNNGYWRIYLPMAQ
;
A
#
# COMPACT_ATOMS: atom_id res chain seq x y z
N MET A 1 21.77 29.79 -2.97
CA MET A 1 21.66 28.33 -2.81
C MET A 1 20.50 28.04 -1.85
N GLN A 2 19.27 28.03 -2.36
CA GLN A 2 18.07 27.73 -1.55
C GLN A 2 17.70 26.28 -1.83
N HIS A 3 17.96 25.39 -0.86
CA HIS A 3 17.47 24.02 -0.89
C HIS A 3 16.02 24.07 -0.44
N GLY A 4 15.10 24.06 -1.42
CA GLY A 4 13.67 23.95 -1.17
C GLY A 4 13.38 22.63 -0.48
N TYR A 5 13.11 22.71 0.82
CA TYR A 5 12.43 21.65 1.55
C TYR A 5 11.11 21.36 0.83
N GLY A 6 10.99 20.13 0.32
CA GLY A 6 9.76 19.64 -0.27
C GLY A 6 8.62 19.89 0.70
N MET A 7 7.64 20.63 0.20
CA MET A 7 6.39 21.01 0.85
C MET A 7 5.90 19.92 1.79
N ALA A 8 5.60 20.28 3.04
CA ALA A 8 4.74 19.48 3.89
C ALA A 8 3.44 19.25 3.13
N LEU A 9 3.28 18.07 2.54
CA LEU A 9 2.00 17.58 2.10
C LEU A 9 1.26 17.31 3.40
N THR A 10 0.48 18.31 3.83
CA THR A 10 -0.71 18.23 4.68
C THR A 10 -0.87 16.90 5.42
N ASP A 11 -0.93 16.96 6.75
CA ASP A 11 -1.20 15.87 7.69
C ASP A 11 -2.58 15.21 7.42
N PHE A 12 -2.74 14.60 6.26
CA PHE A 12 -3.82 13.72 5.92
C PHE A 12 -3.33 12.33 6.31
N GLU A 13 -3.57 12.00 7.57
CA GLU A 13 -3.47 10.62 8.01
C GLU A 13 -4.43 9.80 7.13
N VAL A 14 -3.85 9.05 6.17
CA VAL A 14 -4.65 8.26 5.23
C VAL A 14 -5.14 7.03 6.00
N ASN A 15 -6.40 7.08 6.41
CA ASN A 15 -7.05 5.94 7.05
C ASN A 15 -7.24 4.80 6.02
N PRO A 16 -7.00 3.52 6.40
CA PRO A 16 -7.30 2.36 5.58
C PRO A 16 -8.70 2.39 4.92
N THR A 17 -9.72 2.89 5.61
CA THR A 17 -11.09 2.95 5.10
C THR A 17 -11.23 3.91 3.92
N HIS A 18 -10.55 5.06 3.95
CA HIS A 18 -10.54 6.00 2.82
C HIS A 18 -9.91 5.38 1.56
N ILE A 19 -8.89 4.52 1.74
CA ILE A 19 -8.29 3.79 0.61
C ILE A 19 -9.28 2.75 0.08
N ALA A 20 -9.97 2.01 0.95
CA ALA A 20 -10.98 1.04 0.53
C ALA A 20 -12.13 1.71 -0.24
N ASP A 21 -12.62 2.86 0.24
CA ASP A 21 -13.68 3.62 -0.43
C ASP A 21 -13.23 4.18 -1.78
N ALA A 22 -11.99 4.68 -1.87
CA ALA A 22 -11.42 5.11 -3.14
C ALA A 22 -11.34 3.96 -4.16
N ILE A 23 -10.99 2.74 -3.72
CA ILE A 23 -10.96 1.55 -4.58
C ILE A 23 -12.38 1.15 -5.01
N ARG A 24 -13.33 1.05 -4.08
CA ARG A 24 -14.73 0.67 -4.37
C ARG A 24 -15.46 1.67 -5.26
N SER A 25 -15.12 2.96 -5.15
CA SER A 25 -15.74 4.02 -5.98
C SER A 25 -15.25 4.02 -7.42
N ASN A 26 -14.19 3.28 -7.75
CA ASN A 26 -13.73 3.11 -9.12
C ASN A 26 -14.65 2.14 -9.88
N PRO A 27 -15.41 2.59 -10.90
CA PRO A 27 -16.32 1.72 -11.65
C PRO A 27 -15.61 0.63 -12.46
N GLY A 28 -14.30 0.77 -12.70
CA GLY A 28 -13.48 -0.25 -13.36
C GLY A 28 -12.88 -1.29 -12.42
N TYR A 29 -13.19 -1.22 -11.11
CA TYR A 29 -12.80 -2.24 -10.15
C TYR A 29 -13.95 -3.22 -9.94
N HIS A 30 -13.66 -4.52 -10.03
CA HIS A 30 -14.66 -5.59 -10.00
C HIS A 30 -14.40 -6.61 -8.89
N GLY A 31 -13.59 -6.25 -7.88
CA GLY A 31 -13.27 -7.14 -6.76
C GLY A 31 -12.03 -8.00 -6.99
N GLU A 32 -11.11 -7.56 -7.85
CA GLU A 32 -9.82 -8.24 -8.05
C GLU A 32 -8.88 -8.04 -6.84
N PRO A 33 -7.89 -8.92 -6.63
CA PRO A 33 -6.86 -8.71 -5.62
C PRO A 33 -6.13 -7.36 -5.78
N VAL A 34 -5.85 -6.70 -4.67
CA VAL A 34 -5.22 -5.37 -4.66
C VAL A 34 -3.72 -5.49 -4.37
N ARG A 35 -2.90 -4.70 -5.08
CA ARG A 35 -1.48 -4.54 -4.77
C ARG A 35 -1.16 -3.08 -4.47
N LEU A 36 -0.65 -2.80 -3.28
CA LEU A 36 -0.18 -1.47 -2.92
C LEU A 36 1.29 -1.29 -3.30
N ILE A 37 1.59 -0.19 -3.98
CA ILE A 37 2.95 0.24 -4.28
C ILE A 37 3.25 1.47 -3.42
N SER A 38 3.42 1.23 -2.11
CA SER A 38 3.80 2.26 -1.15
C SER A 38 4.75 1.68 -0.12
N CYS A 39 5.87 2.35 0.12
CA CYS A 39 6.90 1.90 1.05
C CYS A 39 6.29 1.57 2.42
N TYR A 40 6.70 0.44 3.00
CA TYR A 40 6.29 0.03 4.35
C TYR A 40 4.78 -0.16 4.58
N SER A 41 3.97 -0.24 3.52
CA SER A 41 2.52 -0.52 3.67
C SER A 41 2.20 -1.93 4.19
N GLY A 42 3.18 -2.83 4.19
CA GLY A 42 3.15 -4.12 4.88
C GLY A 42 3.95 -4.18 6.19
N ALA A 43 4.30 -3.03 6.77
CA ALA A 43 4.90 -2.99 8.09
C ALA A 43 3.87 -3.42 9.15
N ASP A 44 4.34 -4.07 10.21
CA ASP A 44 3.48 -4.45 11.31
C ASP A 44 2.96 -3.20 12.04
N ALA A 45 1.66 -3.21 12.38
CA ALA A 45 1.08 -2.22 13.27
C ALA A 45 1.49 -2.49 14.72
N ARG A 46 1.42 -1.46 15.56
CA ARG A 46 1.63 -1.63 17.00
C ARG A 46 0.31 -2.11 17.63
N PRO A 47 0.32 -3.19 18.43
CA PRO A 47 -0.89 -3.62 19.15
C PRO A 47 -1.48 -2.47 19.98
N PRO A 48 -2.82 -2.31 20.02
CA PRO A 48 -3.85 -3.25 19.56
C PRO A 48 -4.28 -3.09 18.08
N GLU A 49 -3.62 -2.25 17.30
CA GLU A 49 -4.06 -1.91 15.93
C GLU A 49 -3.75 -3.02 14.93
N LEU A 50 -4.62 -3.14 13.90
CA LEU A 50 -4.37 -4.02 12.76
C LEU A 50 -3.44 -3.32 11.74
N PRO A 51 -2.55 -4.07 11.07
CA PRO A 51 -1.80 -3.54 9.93
C PRO A 51 -2.73 -2.96 8.86
N LEU A 52 -2.33 -1.83 8.26
CA LEU A 52 -3.05 -1.16 7.16
C LEU A 52 -3.59 -2.15 6.11
N ALA A 53 -2.71 -3.04 5.65
CA ALA A 53 -3.03 -4.03 4.63
C ALA A 53 -4.05 -5.08 5.09
N GLN A 54 -4.08 -5.41 6.39
CA GLN A 54 -5.08 -6.33 6.95
C GLN A 54 -6.46 -5.67 7.01
N THR A 55 -6.53 -4.41 7.46
CA THR A 55 -7.78 -3.64 7.45
C THR A 55 -8.33 -3.53 6.03
N LEU A 56 -7.47 -3.25 5.05
CA LEU A 56 -7.87 -3.22 3.65
C LEU A 56 -8.37 -4.56 3.11
N ALA A 57 -7.70 -5.66 3.45
CA ALA A 57 -8.14 -6.99 3.02
C ALA A 57 -9.51 -7.35 3.60
N ASN A 58 -9.76 -6.99 4.87
CA ASN A 58 -11.05 -7.21 5.51
C ASN A 58 -12.15 -6.35 4.89
N GLU A 59 -11.88 -5.05 4.67
CA GLU A 59 -12.82 -4.14 4.03
C GLU A 59 -13.18 -4.60 2.62
N LEU A 60 -12.19 -4.83 1.77
CA LEU A 60 -12.44 -5.16 0.37
C LEU A 60 -12.91 -6.61 0.16
N GLY A 61 -12.71 -7.49 1.13
CA GLY A 61 -13.02 -8.91 1.00
C GLY A 61 -12.12 -9.65 0.01
N VAL A 62 -10.96 -9.08 -0.34
CA VAL A 62 -10.01 -9.63 -1.32
C VAL A 62 -8.59 -9.70 -0.75
N PRO A 63 -7.70 -10.54 -1.31
CA PRO A 63 -6.29 -10.53 -0.95
C PRO A 63 -5.62 -9.18 -1.26
N VAL A 64 -4.80 -8.69 -0.32
CA VAL A 64 -4.03 -7.45 -0.46
C VAL A 64 -2.53 -7.77 -0.39
N THR A 65 -1.80 -7.43 -1.44
CA THR A 65 -0.34 -7.61 -1.54
C THR A 65 0.38 -6.29 -1.30
N VAL A 66 1.36 -6.28 -0.39
CA VAL A 66 2.08 -5.07 0.05
C VAL A 66 3.57 -5.34 0.24
N PRO A 67 4.45 -4.34 0.06
CA PRO A 67 5.86 -4.44 0.40
C PRO A 67 6.10 -4.24 1.90
N THR A 68 6.95 -5.08 2.50
CA THR A 68 7.38 -4.89 3.91
C THR A 68 8.45 -3.80 4.08
N SER A 69 9.01 -3.28 2.99
CA SER A 69 10.04 -2.24 3.02
C SER A 69 9.90 -1.25 1.86
N LYS A 70 10.99 -0.52 1.56
CA LYS A 70 11.07 0.40 0.43
C LYS A 70 10.77 -0.33 -0.88
N VAL A 71 9.85 0.18 -1.68
CA VAL A 71 9.49 -0.35 -2.99
C VAL A 71 9.75 0.70 -4.07
N GLY A 72 10.17 0.29 -5.26
CA GLY A 72 10.35 1.23 -6.36
C GLY A 72 10.52 0.56 -7.72
N THR A 73 10.43 1.39 -8.75
CA THR A 73 10.80 1.10 -10.14
C THR A 73 11.94 2.04 -10.54
N SER A 74 12.74 1.68 -11.55
CA SER A 74 13.83 2.53 -12.03
C SER A 74 13.39 3.29 -13.28
N ALA A 75 13.48 4.62 -13.30
CA ALA A 75 13.16 5.38 -14.51
C ALA A 75 14.00 4.97 -15.74
N GLN A 76 15.18 4.40 -15.53
CA GLN A 76 16.13 4.01 -16.58
C GLN A 76 15.72 2.74 -17.34
N LEU A 77 14.88 1.89 -16.74
CA LEU A 77 14.52 0.58 -17.29
C LEU A 77 13.24 0.60 -18.13
N GLY A 78 12.60 1.76 -18.35
CA GLY A 78 11.43 1.92 -19.24
C GLY A 78 10.09 1.42 -18.65
N LEU A 79 9.12 1.09 -19.50
CA LEU A 79 7.82 0.59 -19.05
C LEU A 79 7.85 -0.92 -18.73
N ASN A 80 6.78 -1.45 -18.13
CA ASN A 80 6.58 -2.89 -17.84
C ASN A 80 7.59 -3.50 -16.85
N GLN A 81 8.08 -2.71 -15.91
CA GLN A 81 8.96 -3.20 -14.85
C GLN A 81 8.19 -3.85 -13.71
N THR A 82 8.79 -4.88 -13.12
CA THR A 82 8.38 -5.40 -11.82
C THR A 82 9.01 -4.53 -10.72
N PRO A 83 8.22 -3.91 -9.83
CA PRO A 83 8.77 -3.15 -8.71
C PRO A 83 9.61 -4.03 -7.79
N THR A 84 10.75 -3.52 -7.34
CA THR A 84 11.68 -4.23 -6.45
C THR A 84 11.52 -3.74 -5.02
N ILE A 85 11.79 -4.63 -4.05
CA ILE A 85 11.78 -4.31 -2.62
C ILE A 85 13.22 -4.29 -2.11
N GLY A 86 13.59 -3.18 -1.45
CA GLY A 86 14.91 -3.01 -0.83
C GLY A 86 15.00 -3.62 0.57
N ASN A 87 16.18 -3.50 1.20
CA ASN A 87 16.45 -3.89 2.60
C ASN A 87 16.08 -5.35 2.95
N ASN A 88 16.24 -6.29 2.01
CA ASN A 88 15.79 -7.69 2.16
C ASN A 88 14.29 -7.81 2.50
N GLY A 89 13.50 -6.76 2.20
CA GLY A 89 12.05 -6.81 2.30
C GLY A 89 11.47 -7.72 1.24
N TYR A 90 10.20 -8.06 1.41
CA TYR A 90 9.48 -9.00 0.57
C TYR A 90 8.02 -8.56 0.40
N TRP A 91 7.37 -9.14 -0.60
CA TRP A 91 5.94 -8.97 -0.81
C TRP A 91 5.20 -9.84 0.21
N ARG A 92 4.39 -9.20 1.06
CA ARG A 92 3.51 -9.89 2.01
C ARG A 92 2.08 -9.83 1.50
N ILE A 93 1.36 -10.93 1.66
CA ILE A 93 -0.04 -11.03 1.29
C ILE A 93 -0.86 -11.11 2.57
N TYR A 94 -1.88 -10.27 2.66
CA TYR A 94 -2.89 -10.31 3.70
C TYR A 94 -4.18 -10.86 3.09
N LEU A 95 -4.75 -11.86 3.75
CA LEU A 95 -6.02 -12.46 3.36
C LEU A 95 -7.15 -11.84 4.19
N PRO A 96 -8.37 -11.72 3.64
CA PRO A 96 -9.53 -11.32 4.43
C PRO A 96 -9.73 -12.32 5.57
N MET A 97 -9.85 -11.80 6.79
CA MET A 97 -10.25 -12.61 7.93
C MET A 97 -11.77 -12.59 8.03
N ALA A 98 -12.40 -13.76 8.19
CA ALA A 98 -13.80 -13.81 8.52
C ALA A 98 -14.01 -13.11 9.87
N GLN A 99 -14.89 -12.12 9.89
CA GLN A 99 -15.24 -11.33 11.08
C GLN A 99 -16.41 -11.96 11.82
#